data_AF-A0A537LA77-F1
#
_entry.id   AF-A0A537LA77-F1
#
_cell.length_a   1.000
_cell.length_b   1.000
_cell.length_c   1.000
_cell.angle_alpha   90.00
_cell.angle_beta   90.00
_cell.angle_gamma   90.00
#
_symmetry.space_group_name_H-M   'P 1'
#
loop_
_entity.id
_entity.type
_entity.pdbx_description
1 polymer ?
#
loop_
_entity_poly.entity_id
_entity_poly.type
_entity_poly.pdbx_seq_one_letter_code
_entity_poly.pdbx_strand_id
1 'polypeptide(L)'
;MGFGHRSPRLDRAVAPPRPAASPLQSTAPPSGNLQHCANAASDIVTMLLAAYTMQRRLQADAVIAAAAALTGEFALRSTGIPIPDKGMVAGDAMNDVLFAGAPEGRPTAWMFIMHAAREAGVPAYDLPRIEALAVAFAEADSGMVGSRSVQERYAPRELPQNVGPRFRHKVIAIADTHDLSLREITIALGAATGQLILRTQQEFPPRVAVTLAAETMLMVARMAPLAEAVTA
;
A
#
# COMPACT_ATOMS: atom_id res chain seq x y z
N MET A 1 27.49 82.84 7.29
CA MET A 1 27.44 81.59 6.50
C MET A 1 27.36 80.44 7.49
N GLY A 2 26.21 79.79 7.59
CA GLY A 2 25.95 78.74 8.58
C GLY A 2 24.74 77.93 8.14
N PHE A 3 24.96 76.62 8.03
CA PHE A 3 24.22 75.65 7.23
C PHE A 3 22.84 75.31 7.79
N GLY A 4 21.86 75.15 6.90
CA GLY A 4 20.55 74.59 7.21
C GLY A 4 20.65 73.11 7.55
N HIS A 5 20.33 72.75 8.80
CA HIS A 5 20.17 71.37 9.22
C HIS A 5 18.76 70.86 8.88
N ARG A 6 18.64 70.14 7.76
CA ARG A 6 17.56 69.19 7.53
C ARG A 6 17.76 67.97 8.44
N SER A 7 16.69 67.58 9.13
CA SER A 7 16.59 66.38 9.96
C SER A 7 16.85 65.10 9.15
N PRO A 8 17.54 64.09 9.71
CA PRO A 8 17.56 62.76 9.14
C PRO A 8 16.25 62.03 9.47
N ARG A 9 15.49 61.67 8.43
CA ARG A 9 14.55 60.53 8.44
C ARG A 9 15.29 59.36 7.80
N LEU A 10 15.29 58.21 8.49
CA LEU A 10 15.60 56.81 8.10
C LEU A 10 15.95 56.14 9.45
N ASP A 11 15.38 55.04 9.93
CA ASP A 11 14.90 53.87 9.21
C ASP A 11 13.60 53.31 9.80
N ARG A 12 12.66 53.03 8.90
CA ARG A 12 11.48 52.24 9.16
C ARG A 12 11.93 50.78 9.16
N ALA A 13 11.98 50.17 10.34
CA ALA A 13 12.28 48.75 10.50
C ALA A 13 11.38 47.92 9.56
N VAL A 14 12.00 47.30 8.55
CA VAL A 14 11.37 46.31 7.69
C VAL A 14 11.20 45.05 8.51
N ALA A 15 9.96 44.74 8.89
CA ALA A 15 9.62 43.47 9.51
C ALA A 15 9.96 42.32 8.53
N PRO A 16 10.52 41.19 9.00
CA PRO A 16 10.79 40.06 8.13
C PRO A 16 9.49 39.50 7.54
N PRO A 17 9.50 39.04 6.28
CA PRO A 17 8.33 38.46 5.65
C PRO A 17 7.88 37.22 6.42
N ARG A 18 6.60 37.20 6.81
CA ARG A 18 5.93 36.00 7.34
C ARG A 18 6.13 34.85 6.35
N PRO A 19 6.53 33.65 6.79
CA PRO A 19 6.52 32.49 5.91
C PRO A 19 5.09 32.29 5.40
N ALA A 20 4.96 32.23 4.07
CA ALA A 20 3.72 31.86 3.41
C ALA A 20 3.28 30.50 3.97
N ALA A 21 2.08 30.45 4.54
CA ALA A 21 1.45 29.18 4.87
C ALA A 21 1.36 28.37 3.57
N SER A 22 2.09 27.25 3.52
CA SER A 22 1.94 26.26 2.46
C SER A 22 0.45 25.91 2.34
N PRO A 23 -0.15 25.85 1.14
CA PRO A 23 -1.45 25.26 0.97
C PRO A 23 -1.30 23.73 1.03
N LEU A 24 -0.86 23.21 2.17
CA LEU A 24 -1.11 21.84 2.59
C LEU A 24 -2.42 21.86 3.39
N GLN A 25 -3.50 22.34 2.75
CA GLN A 25 -4.82 21.95 3.19
C GLN A 25 -4.99 20.49 2.76
N SER A 26 -4.55 19.59 3.64
CA SER A 26 -5.17 18.28 3.76
C SER A 26 -6.64 18.55 4.07
N THR A 27 -7.47 18.55 3.03
CA THR A 27 -8.92 18.55 3.17
C THR A 27 -9.31 17.18 3.72
N ALA A 28 -9.25 16.97 5.03
CA ALA A 28 -10.11 15.97 5.65
C ALA A 28 -11.59 16.39 5.39
N PRO A 29 -12.60 15.47 5.31
CA PRO A 29 -12.67 14.07 5.76
C PRO A 29 -13.40 13.16 4.70
N PRO A 30 -13.95 11.93 4.95
CA PRO A 30 -14.85 11.56 6.05
C PRO A 30 -14.33 10.36 6.86
N SER A 31 -14.92 10.17 8.03
CA SER A 31 -15.22 8.83 8.54
C SER A 31 -16.18 8.15 7.53
N GLY A 32 -15.66 7.86 6.34
CA GLY A 32 -16.42 7.41 5.19
C GLY A 32 -16.99 6.04 5.47
N ASN A 33 -18.20 5.81 5.00
CA ASN A 33 -18.85 4.51 5.11
C ASN A 33 -17.97 3.44 4.44
N LEU A 34 -17.17 2.73 5.25
CA LEU A 34 -16.28 1.66 4.77
C LEU A 34 -17.04 0.51 4.10
N GLN A 35 -18.36 0.54 4.10
CA GLN A 35 -19.20 -0.39 3.35
C GLN A 35 -18.86 -0.41 1.86
N HIS A 36 -18.57 0.72 1.23
CA HIS A 36 -18.20 0.74 -0.20
C HIS A 36 -16.85 0.05 -0.43
N CYS A 37 -15.88 0.28 0.47
CA CYS A 37 -14.61 -0.45 0.46
C CYS A 37 -14.81 -1.96 0.67
N ALA A 38 -15.71 -2.36 1.58
CA ALA A 38 -16.00 -3.76 1.87
C ALA A 38 -16.67 -4.46 0.67
N ASN A 39 -17.62 -3.80 0.01
CA ASN A 39 -18.28 -4.31 -1.19
C ASN A 39 -17.27 -4.50 -2.34
N ALA A 40 -16.45 -3.47 -2.60
CA ALA A 40 -15.39 -3.56 -3.59
C ALA A 40 -14.37 -4.66 -3.25
N ALA A 41 -14.02 -4.84 -1.97
CA ALA A 41 -13.15 -5.92 -1.54
C ALA A 41 -13.75 -7.30 -1.90
N SER A 42 -15.05 -7.52 -1.71
CA SER A 42 -15.70 -8.76 -2.10
C SER A 42 -15.69 -9.01 -3.63
N ASP A 43 -15.85 -7.96 -4.44
CA ASP A 43 -15.75 -8.07 -5.90
C ASP A 43 -14.32 -8.37 -6.35
N ILE A 44 -13.32 -7.72 -5.73
CA ILE A 44 -11.90 -7.98 -5.96
C ILE A 44 -11.57 -9.43 -5.58
N VAL A 45 -12.03 -9.91 -4.42
CA VAL A 45 -11.84 -11.31 -4.01
C VAL A 45 -12.43 -12.26 -5.04
N THR A 46 -13.64 -11.98 -5.52
CA THR A 46 -14.31 -12.82 -6.54
C THR A 46 -13.49 -12.85 -7.83
N MET A 47 -13.02 -11.68 -8.29
CA MET A 47 -12.19 -11.55 -9.48
C MET A 47 -10.86 -12.32 -9.36
N LEU A 48 -10.17 -12.19 -8.22
CA LEU A 48 -8.90 -12.88 -7.99
C LEU A 48 -9.08 -14.39 -7.82
N LEU A 49 -10.10 -14.84 -7.08
CA LEU A 49 -10.40 -16.27 -6.96
C LEU A 49 -10.70 -16.90 -8.32
N ALA A 50 -11.46 -16.21 -9.18
CA ALA A 50 -11.72 -16.68 -10.54
C ALA A 50 -10.43 -16.81 -11.38
N ALA A 51 -9.46 -15.90 -11.18
CA ALA A 51 -8.22 -15.89 -11.94
C ALA A 51 -7.17 -16.91 -11.45
N TYR A 52 -7.20 -17.28 -10.17
CA TYR A 52 -6.22 -18.18 -9.54
C TYR A 52 -6.78 -19.56 -9.17
N THR A 53 -8.04 -19.85 -9.51
CA THR A 53 -8.59 -21.20 -9.45
C THR A 53 -8.34 -21.91 -10.77
N MET A 54 -7.44 -22.89 -10.76
CA MET A 54 -7.10 -23.69 -11.94
C MET A 54 -7.50 -25.15 -11.71
N GLN A 55 -8.22 -25.75 -12.66
CA GLN A 55 -8.68 -27.16 -12.55
C GLN A 55 -9.38 -27.46 -11.22
N ARG A 56 -10.22 -26.53 -10.74
CA ARG A 56 -10.93 -26.59 -9.44
C ARG A 56 -10.04 -26.58 -8.18
N ARG A 57 -8.75 -26.28 -8.32
CA ARG A 57 -7.84 -26.09 -7.19
C ARG A 57 -7.42 -24.62 -7.09
N LEU A 58 -7.57 -24.05 -5.91
CA LEU A 58 -7.14 -22.69 -5.64
C LEU A 58 -5.62 -22.65 -5.43
N GLN A 59 -4.95 -21.70 -6.07
CA GLN A 59 -3.54 -21.40 -5.80
C GLN A 59 -3.47 -20.34 -4.69
N ALA A 60 -3.48 -20.79 -3.44
CA ALA A 60 -3.58 -19.92 -2.27
C ALA A 60 -2.42 -18.92 -2.14
N ASP A 61 -1.19 -19.39 -2.35
CA ASP A 61 0.03 -18.57 -2.42
C ASP A 61 -0.11 -17.46 -3.46
N ALA A 62 -0.51 -17.82 -4.68
CA ALA A 62 -0.59 -16.89 -5.80
C ALA A 62 -1.70 -15.85 -5.61
N VAL A 63 -2.89 -16.25 -5.14
CA VAL A 63 -4.01 -15.32 -4.93
C VAL A 63 -3.72 -14.33 -3.80
N ILE A 64 -3.07 -14.77 -2.71
CA ILE A 64 -2.67 -13.91 -1.59
C ILE A 64 -1.58 -12.94 -2.03
N ALA A 65 -0.54 -13.45 -2.72
CA ALA A 65 0.53 -12.60 -3.24
C ALA A 65 -0.01 -11.57 -4.24
N ALA A 66 -0.96 -11.95 -5.09
CA ALA A 66 -1.58 -11.04 -6.04
C ALA A 66 -2.36 -9.90 -5.37
N ALA A 67 -3.20 -10.22 -4.39
CA ALA A 67 -3.93 -9.20 -3.64
C ALA A 67 -2.97 -8.26 -2.90
N ALA A 68 -1.92 -8.79 -2.27
CA ALA A 68 -0.91 -8.01 -1.59
C ALA A 68 -0.07 -7.14 -2.54
N ALA A 69 0.28 -7.66 -3.72
CA ALA A 69 1.01 -6.91 -4.75
C ALA A 69 0.19 -5.72 -5.25
N LEU A 70 -1.08 -5.94 -5.56
CA LEU A 70 -2.00 -4.86 -5.94
C LEU A 70 -2.14 -3.84 -4.80
N THR A 71 -2.26 -4.31 -3.55
CA THR A 71 -2.31 -3.42 -2.38
C THR A 71 -1.09 -2.51 -2.33
N GLY A 72 0.12 -3.07 -2.50
CA GLY A 72 1.36 -2.30 -2.54
C GLY A 72 1.40 -1.31 -3.70
N GLU A 73 1.04 -1.74 -4.91
CA GLU A 73 1.06 -0.87 -6.09
C GLU A 73 0.09 0.32 -5.94
N PHE A 74 -1.15 0.07 -5.49
CA PHE A 74 -2.12 1.14 -5.29
C PHE A 74 -1.76 2.03 -4.10
N ALA A 75 -1.12 1.49 -3.06
CA ALA A 75 -0.57 2.32 -1.99
C ALA A 75 0.44 3.33 -2.52
N LEU A 76 1.38 2.89 -3.38
CA LEU A 76 2.33 3.80 -4.03
C LEU A 76 1.60 4.86 -4.86
N ARG A 77 0.61 4.47 -5.68
CA ARG A 77 -0.19 5.39 -6.49
C ARG A 77 -0.96 6.41 -5.64
N SER A 78 -1.44 6.00 -4.47
CA SER A 78 -2.21 6.88 -3.57
C SER A 78 -1.38 8.01 -2.96
N THR A 79 -0.04 7.91 -2.98
CA THR A 79 0.86 8.94 -2.43
C THR A 79 0.89 10.23 -3.27
N GLY A 80 0.51 10.16 -4.55
CA GLY A 80 0.64 11.29 -5.48
C GLY A 80 2.09 11.64 -5.86
N ILE A 81 3.08 10.88 -5.38
CA ILE A 81 4.48 11.07 -5.75
C ILE A 81 4.67 10.67 -7.22
N PRO A 82 5.45 11.42 -8.02
CA PRO A 82 5.82 11.01 -9.37
C PRO A 82 6.48 9.62 -9.37
N ILE A 83 5.87 8.69 -10.10
CA ILE A 83 6.35 7.32 -10.18
C ILE A 83 7.31 7.22 -11.38
N PRO A 84 8.55 6.72 -11.20
CA PRO A 84 9.49 6.54 -12.30
C PRO A 84 9.04 5.41 -13.23
N ASP A 85 9.53 5.41 -14.47
CA ASP A 85 9.20 4.38 -15.45
C ASP A 85 9.72 2.98 -15.05
N LYS A 86 10.83 2.92 -14.30
CA LYS A 86 11.52 1.70 -13.88
C LYS A 86 12.23 1.88 -12.54
N GLY A 87 12.49 0.77 -11.86
CA GLY A 87 13.32 0.71 -10.65
C GLY A 87 12.52 0.86 -9.36
N MET A 88 13.17 1.38 -8.33
CA MET A 88 12.60 1.51 -6.98
C MET A 88 12.20 2.95 -6.67
N VAL A 89 11.13 3.12 -5.89
CA VAL A 89 10.70 4.41 -5.33
C VAL A 89 11.17 4.51 -3.89
N ALA A 90 11.98 5.54 -3.61
CA ALA A 90 12.44 5.83 -2.26
C ALA A 90 11.36 6.55 -1.44
N GLY A 91 11.39 6.35 -0.12
CA GLY A 91 10.51 7.02 0.83
C GLY A 91 9.58 6.07 1.59
N ASP A 92 8.78 6.67 2.45
CA ASP A 92 7.87 6.01 3.39
C ASP A 92 6.42 6.51 3.26
N ALA A 93 6.12 7.35 2.27
CA ALA A 93 4.79 7.94 2.09
C ALA A 93 3.68 6.88 1.94
N MET A 94 3.97 5.72 1.34
CA MET A 94 3.04 4.59 1.25
C MET A 94 2.69 3.99 2.62
N ASN A 95 3.58 4.11 3.61
CA ASN A 95 3.38 3.53 4.94
C ASN A 95 2.17 4.13 5.64
N ASP A 96 1.79 5.37 5.33
CA ASP A 96 0.61 6.00 5.89
C ASP A 96 -0.69 5.23 5.60
N VAL A 97 -0.87 4.75 4.37
CA VAL A 97 -2.06 3.97 3.97
C VAL A 97 -1.87 2.48 4.26
N LEU A 98 -0.63 1.99 4.25
CA LEU A 98 -0.35 0.57 4.50
C LEU A 98 -0.39 0.22 5.99
N PHE A 99 0.22 1.02 6.87
CA PHE A 99 0.54 0.63 8.25
C PHE A 99 0.29 1.72 9.29
N ALA A 100 0.69 2.97 9.02
CA ALA A 100 0.94 4.00 10.03
C ALA A 100 -0.22 5.00 10.24
N GLY A 101 -1.26 5.00 9.41
CA GLY A 101 -2.40 5.93 9.57
C GLY A 101 -3.34 5.63 10.74
N ALA A 102 -3.23 4.44 11.36
CA ALA A 102 -4.15 3.98 12.41
C ALA A 102 -4.21 4.88 13.67
N PRO A 103 -3.09 5.40 14.21
CA PRO A 103 -3.10 6.31 15.37
C PRO A 103 -3.86 7.62 15.12
N GLU A 104 -4.04 8.00 13.85
CA GLU A 104 -4.79 9.19 13.45
C GLU A 104 -6.26 8.87 13.13
N GLY A 105 -6.73 7.66 13.48
CA GLY A 105 -8.09 7.20 13.22
C GLY A 105 -8.35 6.86 11.74
N ARG A 106 -7.32 6.80 10.90
CA ARG A 106 -7.43 6.48 9.48
C ARG A 106 -7.25 4.98 9.27
N PRO A 107 -8.13 4.30 8.52
CA PRO A 107 -7.96 2.88 8.22
C PRO A 107 -6.67 2.66 7.43
N THR A 108 -6.04 1.51 7.64
CA THR A 108 -4.86 1.05 6.90
C THR A 108 -5.10 -0.35 6.33
N ALA A 109 -4.43 -0.69 5.23
CA ALA A 109 -4.53 -2.03 4.66
C ALA A 109 -4.12 -3.12 5.67
N TRP A 110 -3.09 -2.84 6.47
CA TRP A 110 -2.58 -3.77 7.48
C TRP A 110 -3.58 -4.05 8.60
N MET A 111 -4.45 -3.09 8.97
CA MET A 111 -5.48 -3.34 9.98
C MET A 111 -6.41 -4.51 9.59
N PHE A 112 -6.78 -4.62 8.31
CA PHE A 112 -7.64 -5.71 7.83
C PHE A 112 -6.92 -7.06 7.79
N ILE A 113 -5.63 -7.06 7.39
CA ILE A 113 -4.80 -8.26 7.40
C ILE A 113 -4.57 -8.74 8.84
N MET A 114 -4.34 -7.82 9.78
CA MET A 114 -4.19 -8.12 11.20
C MET A 114 -5.48 -8.65 11.83
N HIS A 115 -6.63 -8.14 11.41
CA HIS A 115 -7.92 -8.68 11.82
C HIS A 115 -8.09 -10.13 11.35
N ALA A 116 -7.85 -10.41 10.07
CA ALA A 116 -7.88 -11.75 9.51
C ALA A 116 -6.88 -12.71 10.19
N ALA A 117 -5.68 -12.23 10.50
CA ALA A 117 -4.67 -13.03 11.20
C ALA A 117 -5.14 -13.46 12.60
N ARG A 118 -5.75 -12.53 13.36
CA ARG A 118 -6.30 -12.82 14.70
C ARG A 118 -7.48 -13.79 14.63
N GLU A 119 -8.38 -13.59 13.68
CA GLU A 119 -9.52 -14.47 13.46
C GLU A 119 -9.09 -15.89 13.04
N ALA A 120 -8.03 -16.00 12.23
CA ALA A 120 -7.41 -17.27 11.87
C ALA A 120 -6.56 -17.90 12.99
N GLY A 121 -6.52 -17.31 14.19
CA GLY A 121 -5.82 -17.83 15.36
C GLY A 121 -4.30 -17.65 15.34
N VAL A 122 -3.76 -16.73 14.53
CA VAL A 122 -2.31 -16.44 14.53
C VAL A 122 -1.94 -15.66 15.80
N PRO A 123 -1.04 -16.20 16.65
CA PRO A 123 -0.62 -15.49 17.85
C PRO A 123 0.10 -14.18 17.53
N ALA A 124 -0.10 -13.15 18.35
CA ALA A 124 0.49 -11.83 18.12
C ALA A 124 2.03 -11.84 18.01
N TYR A 125 2.70 -12.72 18.76
CA TYR A 125 4.15 -12.87 18.73
C TYR A 125 4.68 -13.55 17.45
N ASP A 126 3.80 -14.21 16.69
CA ASP A 126 4.10 -14.91 15.44
C ASP A 126 3.85 -14.04 14.20
N LEU A 127 3.29 -12.84 14.40
CA LEU A 127 3.02 -11.88 13.32
C LEU A 127 4.32 -11.20 12.85
N PRO A 128 4.42 -10.86 11.55
CA PRO A 128 5.59 -10.18 11.03
C PRO A 128 5.76 -8.80 11.67
N ARG A 129 6.99 -8.47 12.03
CA ARG A 129 7.36 -7.13 12.50
C ARG A 129 7.58 -6.23 11.30
N ILE A 130 6.58 -5.42 10.98
CA ILE A 130 6.56 -4.59 9.77
C ILE A 130 7.77 -3.66 9.70
N GLU A 131 8.18 -3.08 10.83
CA GLU A 131 9.33 -2.18 10.90
C GLU A 131 10.62 -2.90 10.49
N ALA A 132 10.81 -4.12 10.98
CA ALA A 132 11.97 -4.94 10.63
C ALA A 132 11.96 -5.34 9.15
N LEU A 133 10.78 -5.67 8.59
CA LEU A 133 10.64 -5.95 7.16
C LEU A 133 10.93 -4.70 6.31
N ALA A 134 10.42 -3.53 6.70
CA ALA A 134 10.62 -2.27 5.98
C ALA A 134 12.10 -1.87 5.92
N VAL A 135 12.85 -2.06 7.02
CA VAL A 135 14.31 -1.90 7.07
C VAL A 135 14.99 -2.90 6.14
N ALA A 136 14.65 -4.18 6.26
CA ALA A 136 15.26 -5.24 5.43
C ALA A 136 15.06 -4.98 3.93
N PHE A 137 13.90 -4.49 3.49
CA PHE A 137 13.65 -4.12 2.10
C PHE A 137 14.31 -2.80 1.67
N ALA A 138 14.60 -1.89 2.61
CA ALA A 138 15.34 -0.67 2.29
C ALA A 138 16.84 -0.96 2.08
N GLU A 139 17.38 -1.96 2.78
CA GLU A 139 18.77 -2.41 2.67
C GLU A 139 19.01 -3.43 1.54
N ALA A 140 17.95 -3.96 0.94
CA ALA A 140 18.07 -4.91 -0.16
C ALA A 140 18.52 -4.21 -1.45
N ASP A 141 19.52 -4.77 -2.13
CA ASP A 141 19.90 -4.33 -3.48
C ASP A 141 18.69 -4.36 -4.42
N SER A 142 18.68 -3.42 -5.37
CA SER A 142 17.55 -3.10 -6.28
C SER A 142 17.11 -4.23 -7.24
N GLY A 143 17.55 -5.47 -7.02
CA GLY A 143 17.21 -6.66 -7.79
C GLY A 143 16.54 -7.79 -6.99
N MET A 144 16.36 -7.68 -5.67
CA MET A 144 15.66 -8.73 -4.92
C MET A 144 14.14 -8.70 -5.18
N VAL A 145 13.68 -9.70 -5.93
CA VAL A 145 12.26 -10.00 -6.15
C VAL A 145 11.93 -11.30 -5.43
N GLY A 146 11.00 -11.27 -4.48
CA GLY A 146 10.49 -12.48 -3.80
C GLY A 146 10.35 -12.31 -2.29
N SER A 147 9.65 -13.27 -1.69
CA SER A 147 9.49 -13.35 -0.23
C SER A 147 10.80 -13.82 0.42
N ARG A 148 11.22 -13.16 1.51
CA ARG A 148 12.48 -13.44 2.24
C ARG A 148 12.27 -14.40 3.39
N SER A 149 11.11 -14.33 4.05
CA SER A 149 10.85 -15.10 5.29
C SER A 149 9.92 -16.30 5.06
N VAL A 150 9.38 -16.47 3.85
CA VAL A 150 8.53 -17.61 3.50
C VAL A 150 9.38 -18.72 2.90
N GLN A 151 9.16 -19.95 3.36
CA GLN A 151 9.84 -21.13 2.82
C GLN A 151 9.51 -21.29 1.33
N GLU A 152 10.48 -21.69 0.51
CA GLU A 152 10.36 -21.77 -0.96
C GLU A 152 9.12 -22.54 -1.44
N ARG A 153 8.69 -23.58 -0.72
CA ARG A 153 7.47 -24.35 -1.05
C ARG A 153 6.16 -23.53 -1.03
N TYR A 154 6.19 -22.35 -0.43
CA TYR A 154 5.08 -21.41 -0.33
C TYR A 154 5.35 -20.12 -1.11
N ALA A 155 6.47 -20.03 -1.82
CA ALA A 155 6.76 -18.88 -2.67
C ALA A 155 5.78 -18.87 -3.86
N PRO A 156 5.18 -17.71 -4.18
CA PRO A 156 4.26 -17.61 -5.30
C PRO A 156 4.99 -17.91 -6.61
N ARG A 157 4.35 -18.69 -7.48
CA ARG A 157 4.90 -19.04 -8.80
C ARG A 157 4.94 -17.86 -9.76
N GLU A 158 4.00 -16.93 -9.62
CA GLU A 158 3.96 -15.68 -10.38
C GLU A 158 4.78 -14.62 -9.64
N LEU A 159 5.62 -13.90 -10.39
CA LEU A 159 6.36 -12.78 -9.85
C LEU A 159 5.40 -11.65 -9.45
N PRO A 160 5.43 -11.14 -8.21
CA PRO A 160 4.43 -10.19 -7.75
C PRO A 160 4.32 -8.90 -8.59
N GLN A 161 5.40 -8.43 -9.20
CA GLN A 161 5.38 -7.25 -10.07
C GLN A 161 4.59 -7.43 -11.37
N ASN A 162 4.32 -8.68 -11.79
CA ASN A 162 3.51 -8.97 -13.00
C ASN A 162 2.01 -8.84 -12.76
N VAL A 163 1.58 -8.84 -11.50
CA VAL A 163 0.16 -8.79 -11.11
C VAL A 163 -0.46 -7.46 -11.54
N GLY A 164 0.28 -6.36 -11.38
CA GLY A 164 -0.12 -5.01 -11.79
C GLY A 164 -0.58 -4.93 -13.24
N PRO A 165 0.30 -5.18 -14.24
CA PRO A 165 -0.06 -5.23 -15.65
C PRO A 165 -1.35 -6.04 -15.94
N ARG A 166 -1.52 -7.18 -15.27
CA ARG A 166 -2.62 -8.11 -15.53
C ARG A 166 -3.96 -7.67 -14.94
N PHE A 167 -3.97 -7.04 -13.77
CA PHE A 167 -5.19 -6.80 -13.00
C PHE A 167 -5.51 -5.34 -12.68
N ARG A 168 -4.56 -4.42 -12.84
CA ARG A 168 -4.72 -2.99 -12.49
C ARG A 168 -5.98 -2.38 -13.11
N HIS A 169 -6.20 -2.57 -14.40
CA HIS A 169 -7.38 -2.03 -15.09
C HIS A 169 -8.70 -2.62 -14.55
N LYS A 170 -8.70 -3.89 -14.13
CA LYS A 170 -9.88 -4.53 -13.53
C LYS A 170 -10.16 -4.00 -12.13
N VAL A 171 -9.11 -3.78 -11.34
CA VAL A 171 -9.24 -3.16 -10.01
C VAL A 171 -9.77 -1.73 -10.14
N ILE A 172 -9.26 -0.94 -11.11
CA ILE A 172 -9.78 0.41 -11.38
C ILE A 172 -11.26 0.34 -11.79
N ALA A 173 -11.65 -0.56 -12.69
CA ALA A 173 -13.05 -0.70 -13.10
C ALA A 173 -13.98 -1.08 -11.92
N ILE A 174 -13.54 -1.95 -11.01
CA ILE A 174 -14.27 -2.26 -9.77
C ILE A 174 -14.37 -1.00 -8.90
N ALA A 175 -13.26 -0.29 -8.71
CA ALA A 175 -13.20 0.93 -7.91
C ALA A 175 -14.15 2.02 -8.43
N ASP A 176 -14.20 2.22 -9.75
CA ASP A 176 -15.10 3.19 -10.40
C ASP A 176 -16.57 2.85 -10.15
N THR A 177 -16.92 1.57 -10.09
CA THR A 177 -18.29 1.11 -9.79
C THR A 177 -18.71 1.43 -8.35
N HIS A 178 -17.75 1.53 -7.45
CA HIS A 178 -17.95 1.80 -6.02
C HIS A 178 -17.56 3.23 -5.61
N ASP A 179 -17.22 4.10 -6.57
CA ASP A 179 -16.78 5.49 -6.37
C ASP A 179 -15.60 5.64 -5.37
N LEU A 180 -14.58 4.78 -5.52
CA LEU A 180 -13.45 4.76 -4.59
C LEU A 180 -12.32 5.71 -4.99
N SER A 181 -11.82 6.48 -4.03
CA SER A 181 -10.53 7.18 -4.16
C SER A 181 -9.35 6.19 -4.20
N LEU A 182 -8.18 6.61 -4.70
CA LEU A 182 -6.97 5.76 -4.72
C LEU A 182 -6.61 5.20 -3.33
N ARG A 183 -6.81 5.99 -2.27
CA ARG A 183 -6.59 5.53 -0.90
C ARG A 183 -7.59 4.43 -0.53
N GLU A 184 -8.87 4.62 -0.84
CA GLU A 184 -9.92 3.63 -0.56
C GLU A 184 -9.74 2.35 -1.38
N ILE A 185 -9.19 2.43 -2.60
CA ILE A 185 -8.79 1.25 -3.37
C ILE A 185 -7.74 0.44 -2.60
N THR A 186 -6.70 1.10 -2.06
CA THR A 186 -5.70 0.42 -1.22
C THR A 186 -6.33 -0.23 0.00
N ILE A 187 -7.30 0.44 0.64
CA ILE A 187 -8.03 -0.12 1.79
C ILE A 187 -8.88 -1.34 1.39
N ALA A 188 -9.62 -1.26 0.29
CA ALA A 188 -10.40 -2.37 -0.25
C ALA A 188 -9.51 -3.57 -0.62
N LEU A 189 -8.32 -3.33 -1.18
CA LEU A 189 -7.34 -4.36 -1.49
C LEU A 189 -6.74 -5.00 -0.23
N GLY A 190 -6.47 -4.21 0.82
CA GLY A 190 -6.07 -4.73 2.13
C GLY A 190 -7.14 -5.62 2.75
N ALA A 191 -8.40 -5.19 2.68
CA ALA A 191 -9.56 -5.98 3.10
C ALA A 191 -9.73 -7.26 2.27
N ALA A 192 -9.58 -7.19 0.95
CA ALA A 192 -9.61 -8.35 0.06
C ALA A 192 -8.49 -9.35 0.41
N THR A 193 -7.29 -8.85 0.71
CA THR A 193 -6.17 -9.69 1.15
C THR A 193 -6.51 -10.42 2.45
N GLY A 194 -7.07 -9.72 3.45
CA GLY A 194 -7.54 -10.35 4.69
C GLY A 194 -8.63 -11.41 4.46
N GLN A 195 -9.61 -11.13 3.60
CA GLN A 195 -10.65 -12.10 3.22
C GLN A 195 -10.06 -13.35 2.55
N LEU A 196 -9.05 -13.19 1.68
CA LEU A 196 -8.38 -14.31 1.03
C LEU A 196 -7.62 -15.18 2.04
N ILE A 197 -6.90 -14.58 2.99
CA ILE A 197 -6.22 -15.31 4.07
C ILE A 197 -7.21 -16.22 4.82
N LEU A 198 -8.37 -15.68 5.22
CA LEU A 198 -9.40 -16.44 5.91
C LEU A 198 -10.00 -17.55 5.04
N ARG A 199 -10.22 -17.29 3.75
CA ARG A 199 -10.78 -18.30 2.82
C ARG A 199 -9.81 -19.44 2.54
N THR A 200 -8.50 -19.19 2.54
CA THR A 200 -7.48 -20.20 2.22
C THR A 200 -6.93 -20.94 3.42
N GLN A 201 -7.34 -20.59 4.65
CA GLN A 201 -6.70 -21.07 5.89
C GLN A 201 -6.66 -22.60 6.07
N GLN A 202 -7.59 -23.33 5.44
CA GLN A 202 -7.63 -24.80 5.49
C GLN A 202 -6.55 -25.46 4.61
N GLU A 203 -6.07 -24.74 3.58
CA GLU A 203 -5.13 -25.24 2.59
C GLU A 203 -3.75 -24.56 2.68
N PHE A 204 -3.70 -23.38 3.30
CA PHE A 204 -2.50 -22.55 3.39
C PHE A 204 -2.33 -21.98 4.81
N PRO A 205 -1.19 -22.20 5.48
CA PRO A 205 -1.02 -21.80 6.88
C PRO A 205 -1.21 -20.27 7.06
N PRO A 206 -2.12 -19.81 7.95
CA PRO A 206 -2.42 -18.39 8.11
C PRO A 206 -1.20 -17.53 8.45
N ARG A 207 -0.32 -18.02 9.33
CA ARG A 207 0.94 -17.33 9.64
C ARG A 207 1.79 -17.08 8.38
N VAL A 208 1.89 -18.08 7.51
CA VAL A 208 2.64 -17.96 6.25
C VAL A 208 1.94 -17.00 5.31
N ALA A 209 0.60 -17.04 5.23
CA ALA A 209 -0.23 -16.14 4.43
C ALA A 209 0.00 -14.67 4.79
N VAL A 210 -0.02 -14.36 6.09
CA VAL A 210 0.17 -13.01 6.62
C VAL A 210 1.59 -12.50 6.35
N THR A 211 2.61 -13.34 6.55
CA THR A 211 4.00 -12.98 6.23
C THR A 211 4.18 -12.75 4.73
N LEU A 212 3.66 -13.64 3.89
CA LEU A 212 3.70 -13.50 2.44
C LEU A 212 3.05 -12.18 1.99
N ALA A 213 1.86 -11.88 2.52
CA ALA A 213 1.14 -10.65 2.21
C ALA A 213 1.93 -9.40 2.65
N ALA A 214 2.48 -9.38 3.87
CA ALA A 214 3.26 -8.26 4.38
C ALA A 214 4.48 -7.98 3.51
N GLU A 215 5.26 -9.00 3.19
CA GLU A 215 6.47 -8.86 2.38
C GLU A 215 6.17 -8.46 0.95
N THR A 216 5.16 -9.08 0.34
CA THR A 216 4.77 -8.77 -1.04
C THR A 216 4.27 -7.33 -1.17
N MET A 217 3.45 -6.89 -0.21
CA MET A 217 2.91 -5.53 -0.17
C MET A 217 4.03 -4.49 0.02
N LEU A 218 4.97 -4.72 0.95
CA LEU A 218 6.13 -3.85 1.16
C LEU A 218 7.04 -3.77 -0.06
N MET A 219 7.30 -4.92 -0.68
CA MET A 219 8.14 -5.00 -1.88
C MET A 219 7.52 -4.20 -3.02
N VAL A 220 6.27 -4.49 -3.39
CA VAL A 220 5.62 -3.86 -4.56
C VAL A 220 5.30 -2.39 -4.32
N ALA A 221 5.04 -1.97 -3.08
CA ALA A 221 4.83 -0.55 -2.75
C ALA A 221 6.07 0.35 -2.99
N ARG A 222 7.23 -0.26 -3.24
CA ARG A 222 8.48 0.43 -3.57
C ARG A 222 8.94 0.17 -5.00
N MET A 223 8.19 -0.55 -5.82
CA MET A 223 8.55 -0.82 -7.20
C MET A 223 7.80 0.09 -8.15
N ALA A 224 8.49 0.63 -9.15
CA ALA A 224 7.84 1.22 -10.32
C ALA A 224 6.86 0.20 -10.92
N PRO A 225 5.56 0.52 -11.02
CA PRO A 225 4.58 -0.37 -11.62
C PRO A 225 4.93 -0.67 -13.07
N LEU A 226 4.98 -1.96 -13.40
CA LEU A 226 5.25 -2.36 -14.77
C LEU A 226 4.08 -2.01 -15.70
N ALA A 227 4.42 -1.62 -16.93
CA ALA A 227 3.46 -1.46 -18.00
C ALA A 227 2.97 -2.83 -18.52
N GLU A 228 3.91 -3.75 -18.71
CA GLU A 228 3.68 -5.11 -19.23
C GLU A 228 4.31 -6.15 -18.29
N ALA A 229 3.76 -7.37 -18.29
CA ALA A 229 4.31 -8.46 -17.50
C ALA A 229 5.66 -8.93 -18.09
N VAL A 230 6.62 -9.26 -17.24
CA VAL A 230 7.90 -9.82 -17.65
C VAL A 230 7.84 -11.34 -17.55
N THR A 231 8.32 -12.05 -18.57
CA THR A 231 8.51 -13.50 -18.50
C THR A 231 9.74 -13.82 -17.64
N ALA A 232 9.59 -14.75 -16.70
CA ALA A 232 10.71 -15.35 -15.98
C ALA A 232 11.54 -16.25 -16.90
#